data_AF-F6HB55-F1
#
_entry.id   AF-F6HB55-F1
#
_cell.length_a   1.000
_cell.length_b   1.000
_cell.length_c   1.000
_cell.angle_alpha   90.00
_cell.angle_beta   90.00
_cell.angle_gamma   90.00
#
_symmetry.space_group_name_H-M   'P 1'
#
loop_
_entity.id
_entity.type
_entity.pdbx_description
1 polymer ?
#
loop_
_entity_poly.entity_id
_entity_poly.type
_entity_poly.pdbx_seq_one_letter_code
_entity_poly.pdbx_strand_id
1 'polypeptide(L)'
;MTLAIAVKNVDKKNPIEDDAIVRILTTRSKLHLKAVVKYYKEIYGKNIDEDLDTLMSLKETLQCLCNPQAYFSKVLNNAFKDDADENTKEALTRVIMTRSNVDMKEIIEEFDKQYKVPLTQKIEDVALGNYKDFLVSLIRRVA
;
A
#
# COMPACT_ATOMS: atom_id res chain seq x y z
N MET A 1 24.33 -0.88 -9.79
CA MET A 1 23.43 -1.90 -9.23
C MET A 1 22.03 -1.31 -9.12
N THR A 2 21.05 -1.88 -9.81
CA THR A 2 19.63 -1.46 -9.74
C THR A 2 18.93 -2.16 -8.57
N LEU A 3 17.83 -1.59 -8.07
CA LEU A 3 17.00 -2.23 -7.00
C LEU A 3 16.65 -3.67 -7.39
N ALA A 4 16.39 -3.90 -8.68
CA ALA A 4 16.13 -5.21 -9.26
C ALA A 4 17.22 -6.26 -8.97
N ILE A 5 18.48 -5.89 -9.20
CA ILE A 5 19.63 -6.77 -8.96
C ILE A 5 19.85 -6.95 -7.46
N ALA A 6 19.65 -5.89 -6.67
CA ALA A 6 19.79 -5.97 -5.22
C ALA A 6 18.75 -6.91 -4.61
N VAL A 7 17.48 -6.81 -5.01
CA VAL A 7 16.38 -7.69 -4.55
C VAL A 7 16.58 -9.15 -4.99
N LYS A 8 17.19 -9.40 -6.15
CA LYS A 8 17.51 -10.78 -6.57
C LYS A 8 18.72 -11.41 -5.87
N ASN A 9 19.65 -10.59 -5.36
CA ASN A 9 20.85 -11.08 -4.66
C ASN A 9 20.66 -11.23 -3.14
N VAL A 10 19.41 -11.15 -2.68
CA VAL A 10 19.00 -11.17 -1.26
C VAL A 10 19.39 -12.44 -0.51
N ASP A 11 19.66 -13.55 -1.21
CA ASP A 11 20.00 -14.85 -0.62
C ASP A 11 21.25 -14.87 0.29
N LYS A 12 21.92 -13.73 0.52
CA LYS A 12 23.17 -13.64 1.30
C LYS A 12 23.14 -12.69 2.50
N LYS A 13 22.13 -11.83 2.67
CA LYS A 13 22.03 -10.87 3.80
C LYS A 13 20.60 -10.33 3.97
N ASN A 14 20.22 -9.90 5.17
CA ASN A 14 18.95 -9.22 5.43
C ASN A 14 18.82 -7.97 4.52
N PRO A 15 17.84 -7.90 3.60
CA PRO A 15 17.78 -6.85 2.58
C PRO A 15 17.50 -5.45 3.11
N ILE A 16 16.92 -5.39 4.31
CA ILE A 16 16.66 -4.13 5.01
C ILE A 16 17.99 -3.51 5.49
N GLU A 17 19.03 -4.32 5.66
CA GLU A 17 20.39 -3.93 6.05
C GLU A 17 21.33 -3.79 4.84
N ASP A 18 20.78 -3.86 3.62
CA ASP A 18 21.54 -3.62 2.40
C ASP A 18 21.57 -2.11 2.10
N ASP A 19 22.75 -1.50 2.27
CA ASP A 19 22.97 -0.07 2.04
C ASP A 19 22.58 0.37 0.62
N ALA A 20 22.69 -0.51 -0.39
CA ALA A 20 22.29 -0.17 -1.74
C ALA A 20 20.77 -0.10 -1.87
N ILE A 21 20.03 -1.03 -1.24
CA ILE A 21 18.56 -0.99 -1.19
C ILE A 21 18.10 0.27 -0.45
N VAL A 22 18.61 0.52 0.76
CA VAL A 22 18.25 1.70 1.56
C VAL A 22 18.55 2.98 0.79
N ARG A 23 19.75 3.11 0.21
CA ARG A 23 20.13 4.29 -0.57
C ARG A 23 19.22 4.48 -1.78
N ILE A 24 18.86 3.41 -2.50
CA ILE A 24 18.00 3.55 -3.69
C ILE A 24 16.60 4.03 -3.29
N LEU A 25 15.99 3.43 -2.27
CA LEU A 25 14.64 3.79 -1.83
C LEU A 25 14.55 5.18 -1.23
N THR A 26 15.61 5.66 -0.58
CA THR A 26 15.63 6.96 0.11
C THR A 26 16.10 8.12 -0.78
N THR A 27 16.88 7.86 -1.84
CA THR A 27 17.48 8.94 -2.65
C THR A 27 16.94 9.04 -4.09
N ARG A 28 16.25 8.02 -4.61
CA ARG A 28 15.71 8.05 -5.97
C ARG A 28 14.31 8.62 -6.01
N SER A 29 14.00 9.31 -7.11
CA SER A 29 12.66 9.87 -7.32
C SER A 29 11.62 8.76 -7.51
N LYS A 30 10.36 9.04 -7.16
CA LYS A 30 9.25 8.10 -7.35
C LYS A 30 9.13 7.64 -8.81
N LEU A 31 9.35 8.54 -9.78
CA LEU A 31 9.34 8.20 -11.21
C LEU A 31 10.42 7.18 -11.57
N HIS A 32 11.64 7.36 -11.03
CA HIS A 32 12.72 6.39 -11.22
C HIS A 32 12.36 5.03 -10.62
N LEU A 33 11.84 5.02 -9.39
CA LEU A 33 11.45 3.77 -8.72
C LEU A 33 10.36 3.03 -9.51
N LYS A 34 9.31 3.73 -9.97
CA LYS A 34 8.28 3.13 -10.84
C LYS A 34 8.85 2.52 -12.12
N ALA A 35 9.80 3.20 -12.76
CA ALA A 35 10.47 2.67 -13.96
C ALA A 35 11.27 1.39 -13.64
N VAL A 36 11.96 1.35 -12.50
CA VAL A 36 12.69 0.16 -12.06
C VAL A 36 11.75 -1.01 -11.75
N VAL A 37 10.62 -0.76 -11.09
CA VAL A 37 9.58 -1.79 -10.84
C VAL A 37 9.02 -2.35 -12.14
N LYS A 38 8.76 -1.48 -13.14
CA LYS A 38 8.30 -1.91 -14.46
C LYS A 38 9.35 -2.78 -15.17
N TYR A 39 10.60 -2.31 -15.19
CA TYR A 39 11.71 -3.02 -15.83
C TYR A 39 12.00 -4.38 -15.15
N TYR A 40 11.80 -4.48 -13.83
CA TYR A 40 11.87 -5.74 -13.10
C TYR A 40 10.93 -6.80 -13.68
N LYS A 41 9.68 -6.42 -13.90
CA LYS A 41 8.66 -7.30 -14.47
C LYS A 41 9.00 -7.74 -15.88
N GLU A 42 9.55 -6.85 -16.69
CA GLU A 42 9.95 -7.14 -18.08
C GLU A 42 11.08 -8.18 -18.15
N ILE A 43 12.09 -8.10 -17.27
CA ILE A 43 13.21 -9.05 -17.28
C ILE A 43 12.87 -10.37 -16.59
N TYR A 44 12.16 -10.33 -15.47
CA TYR A 44 11.96 -11.51 -14.61
C TYR A 44 10.59 -12.17 -14.78
N GLY A 45 9.67 -11.56 -15.54
CA GLY A 45 8.33 -12.11 -15.80
C GLY A 45 7.37 -12.10 -14.61
N LYS A 46 7.76 -11.52 -13.46
CA LYS A 46 6.95 -11.42 -12.25
C LYS A 46 7.09 -10.07 -11.57
N ASN A 47 6.11 -9.69 -10.75
CA ASN A 47 6.18 -8.42 -10.03
C ASN A 47 7.22 -8.50 -8.91
N ILE A 48 7.94 -7.41 -8.68
CA ILE A 48 8.94 -7.32 -7.59
C ILE A 48 8.31 -7.57 -6.21
N ASP A 49 7.05 -7.19 -6.02
CA ASP A 49 6.27 -7.40 -4.81
C ASP A 49 6.12 -8.90 -4.43
N GLU A 50 6.21 -9.81 -5.40
CA GLU A 50 6.14 -11.26 -5.17
C GLU A 50 7.47 -11.81 -4.63
N ASP A 51 8.60 -11.22 -5.05
CA ASP A 51 9.92 -11.57 -4.52
C ASP A 51 10.20 -10.93 -3.15
N LEU A 52 9.33 -10.03 -2.70
CA LEU A 52 9.41 -9.35 -1.41
C LEU A 52 8.38 -9.87 -0.39
N ASP A 53 7.66 -10.96 -0.68
CA ASP A 53 6.59 -11.47 0.19
C ASP A 53 7.06 -11.84 1.61
N THR A 54 8.31 -12.29 1.74
CA THR A 54 8.93 -12.58 3.05
C THR A 54 9.46 -11.34 3.76
N LEU A 55 9.47 -10.18 3.09
CA LEU A 55 10.05 -8.91 3.54
C LEU A 55 8.99 -7.81 3.55
N MET A 56 7.99 -8.00 4.40
CA MET A 56 6.76 -7.19 4.41
C MET A 56 7.01 -5.68 4.51
N SER A 57 7.95 -5.24 5.35
CA SER A 57 8.27 -3.81 5.50
C SER A 57 8.87 -3.20 4.22
N LEU A 58 9.72 -3.95 3.51
CA LEU A 58 10.32 -3.53 2.25
C LEU A 58 9.28 -3.48 1.13
N LYS A 59 8.41 -4.49 1.08
CA LYS A 59 7.27 -4.54 0.16
C LYS A 59 6.35 -3.34 0.36
N GLU A 60 5.95 -3.06 1.61
CA GLU A 60 5.08 -1.94 1.95
C GLU A 60 5.73 -0.59 1.64
N THR A 61 7.03 -0.44 1.91
CA THR A 61 7.79 0.76 1.55
C THR A 61 7.77 0.99 0.03
N LEU A 62 7.99 -0.07 -0.75
CA LEU A 62 7.98 0.03 -2.21
C LEU A 62 6.59 0.36 -2.75
N GLN A 63 5.54 -0.24 -2.19
CA GLN A 63 4.14 0.08 -2.52
C GLN A 63 3.83 1.54 -2.20
N CYS A 64 4.15 2.03 -1.00
CA CYS A 64 4.00 3.45 -0.64
C CYS A 64 4.66 4.41 -1.66
N LEU A 65 5.84 4.05 -2.18
CA LEU A 65 6.61 4.90 -3.09
C LEU A 65 6.11 4.81 -4.55
N CYS A 66 5.69 3.63 -5.00
CA CYS A 66 5.41 3.34 -6.41
C CYS A 66 3.92 3.20 -6.74
N ASN A 67 3.13 2.66 -5.81
CA ASN A 67 1.71 2.37 -5.94
C ASN A 67 0.99 2.63 -4.60
N PRO A 68 0.88 3.90 -4.18
CA PRO A 68 0.34 4.26 -2.87
C PRO A 68 -1.10 3.80 -2.67
N GLN A 69 -1.92 3.75 -3.73
CA GLN A 69 -3.29 3.29 -3.65
C GLN A 69 -3.38 1.80 -3.24
N ALA A 70 -2.49 0.94 -3.75
CA ALA A 70 -2.43 -0.46 -3.32
C ALA A 70 -2.00 -0.60 -1.85
N TYR A 71 -1.09 0.25 -1.39
CA TYR A 71 -0.70 0.29 0.02
C TYR A 71 -1.88 0.71 0.91
N PHE A 72 -2.54 1.83 0.60
CA PHE A 72 -3.66 2.32 1.41
C PHE A 72 -4.86 1.36 1.38
N SER A 73 -5.14 0.74 0.23
CA SER A 73 -6.13 -0.34 0.11
C SER A 73 -5.86 -1.46 1.13
N LYS A 74 -4.61 -1.92 1.22
CA LYS A 74 -4.20 -2.96 2.19
C LYS A 74 -4.31 -2.50 3.64
N VAL A 75 -3.93 -1.25 3.94
CA VAL A 75 -4.07 -0.66 5.28
C VAL A 75 -5.53 -0.63 5.71
N LEU A 76 -6.43 -0.18 4.83
CA LEU A 76 -7.87 -0.16 5.10
C LEU A 76 -8.41 -1.57 5.34
N ASN A 77 -8.07 -2.52 4.48
CA ASN A 77 -8.53 -3.91 4.64
C ASN A 77 -8.03 -4.54 5.94
N ASN A 78 -6.79 -4.26 6.36
CA ASN A 78 -6.28 -4.71 7.65
C ASN A 78 -7.05 -4.08 8.83
N ALA A 79 -7.43 -2.80 8.73
CA ALA A 79 -8.22 -2.12 9.75
C ALA A 79 -9.65 -2.65 9.89
N PHE A 80 -10.18 -3.31 8.85
CA PHE A 80 -11.51 -3.93 8.88
C PHE A 80 -11.53 -5.37 9.41
N LYS A 81 -10.39 -5.95 9.77
CA LYS A 81 -10.36 -7.30 10.32
C LYS A 81 -10.81 -7.30 11.78
N ASP A 82 -11.51 -8.35 12.19
CA ASP A 82 -12.02 -8.49 13.56
C ASP A 82 -10.89 -8.54 14.60
N ASP A 83 -9.74 -9.11 14.21
CA ASP A 83 -8.54 -9.25 15.03
C ASP A 83 -7.60 -8.03 14.96
N ALA A 84 -8.01 -6.92 14.33
CA ALA A 84 -7.19 -5.72 14.25
C ALA A 84 -6.97 -5.08 15.64
N ASP A 85 -5.70 -4.79 15.95
CA ASP A 85 -5.32 -4.03 17.14
C ASP A 85 -5.79 -2.56 17.07
N GLU A 86 -5.69 -1.86 18.20
CA GLU A 86 -6.13 -0.47 18.32
C GLU A 86 -5.42 0.46 17.33
N ASN A 87 -4.11 0.32 17.16
CA ASN A 87 -3.30 1.13 16.22
C ASN A 87 -3.75 0.91 14.76
N THR A 88 -4.10 -0.32 14.41
CA THR A 88 -4.57 -0.69 13.07
C THR A 88 -5.97 -0.15 12.82
N LYS A 89 -6.84 -0.15 13.84
CA LYS A 89 -8.16 0.49 13.77
C LYS A 89 -8.06 2.01 13.63
N GLU A 90 -7.13 2.66 14.32
CA GLU A 90 -6.86 4.10 14.15
C GLU A 90 -6.39 4.44 12.73
N ALA A 91 -5.70 3.50 12.06
CA ALA A 91 -5.24 3.70 10.69
C ALA A 91 -6.40 3.93 9.71
N LEU A 92 -7.59 3.38 9.96
CA LEU A 92 -8.80 3.63 9.16
C LEU A 92 -9.12 5.13 9.09
N THR A 93 -9.28 5.76 10.25
CA THR A 93 -9.56 7.20 10.36
C THR A 93 -8.46 8.01 9.69
N ARG A 94 -7.20 7.67 9.98
CA ARG A 94 -6.04 8.40 9.45
C ARG A 94 -6.01 8.36 7.92
N VAL A 95 -6.21 7.19 7.31
CA VAL A 95 -6.21 7.06 5.85
C VAL A 95 -7.39 7.82 5.25
N ILE A 96 -8.62 7.60 5.74
CA ILE A 96 -9.80 8.27 5.17
C ILE A 96 -9.67 9.80 5.27
N MET A 97 -9.25 10.32 6.42
CA MET A 97 -9.07 11.77 6.62
C MET A 97 -7.97 12.34 5.73
N THR A 98 -6.76 11.78 5.78
CA THR A 98 -5.59 12.37 5.11
C THR A 98 -5.60 12.19 3.61
N ARG A 99 -6.31 11.18 3.10
CA ARG A 99 -6.35 10.87 1.66
C ARG A 99 -7.61 11.38 0.97
N SER A 100 -8.66 11.75 1.73
CA SER A 100 -9.96 12.22 1.20
C SER A 100 -9.80 13.20 0.04
N ASN A 101 -9.03 14.27 0.20
CA ASN A 101 -8.85 15.32 -0.83
C ASN A 101 -7.59 15.15 -1.71
N VAL A 102 -6.94 13.98 -1.69
CA VAL A 102 -5.66 13.76 -2.39
C VAL A 102 -5.81 12.73 -3.52
N ASP A 103 -6.16 11.50 -3.18
CA ASP A 103 -6.21 10.35 -4.10
C ASP A 103 -7.19 9.27 -3.63
N MET A 104 -8.23 9.68 -2.89
CA MET A 104 -9.21 8.74 -2.34
C MET A 104 -9.95 7.98 -3.44
N LYS A 105 -10.21 8.60 -4.60
CA LYS A 105 -10.88 7.95 -5.71
C LYS A 105 -10.07 6.75 -6.22
N GLU A 106 -8.78 6.92 -6.41
CA GLU A 106 -7.86 5.86 -6.83
C GLU A 106 -7.74 4.77 -5.76
N ILE A 107 -7.80 5.13 -4.47
CA ILE A 107 -7.82 4.17 -3.36
C ILE A 107 -9.10 3.34 -3.37
N ILE A 108 -10.27 3.96 -3.58
CA ILE A 108 -11.56 3.26 -3.69
C ILE A 108 -11.51 2.28 -4.86
N GLU A 109 -11.11 2.75 -6.05
CA GLU A 109 -11.04 1.92 -7.26
C GLU A 109 -10.10 0.72 -7.08
N GLU A 110 -8.93 0.91 -6.45
CA GLU A 110 -8.00 -0.17 -6.16
C GLU A 110 -8.54 -1.13 -5.10
N PHE A 111 -9.18 -0.64 -4.03
CA PHE A 111 -9.78 -1.46 -2.99
C PHE A 111 -10.90 -2.34 -3.54
N ASP A 112 -11.85 -1.75 -4.27
CA ASP A 112 -13.00 -2.45 -4.85
C ASP A 112 -12.53 -3.53 -5.83
N LYS A 113 -11.52 -3.20 -6.65
CA LYS A 113 -10.91 -4.15 -7.58
C LYS A 113 -10.19 -5.28 -6.85
N GLN A 114 -9.48 -5.00 -5.76
CA GLN A 114 -8.66 -5.97 -5.04
C GLN A 114 -9.51 -6.92 -4.18
N TYR A 115 -10.50 -6.39 -3.46
CA TYR A 115 -11.29 -7.15 -2.47
C TYR A 115 -12.68 -7.54 -2.95
N LYS A 116 -13.09 -7.10 -4.15
CA LYS A 116 -14.38 -7.45 -4.77
C LYS A 116 -15.60 -7.05 -3.94
N VAL A 117 -15.43 -6.08 -3.05
CA VAL A 117 -16.48 -5.48 -2.22
C VAL A 117 -16.25 -3.96 -2.20
N PRO A 118 -17.29 -3.13 -2.36
CA PRO A 118 -17.15 -1.69 -2.25
C PRO A 118 -16.58 -1.25 -0.91
N LEU A 119 -15.60 -0.33 -0.91
CA LEU A 119 -15.01 0.22 0.32
C LEU A 119 -16.09 0.83 1.24
N THR A 120 -17.06 1.54 0.67
CA THR A 120 -18.18 2.15 1.40
C THR A 120 -19.01 1.10 2.13
N GLN A 121 -19.36 0.01 1.46
CA GLN A 121 -20.08 -1.11 2.07
C GLN A 121 -19.26 -1.72 3.21
N LYS A 122 -17.95 -1.91 3.02
CA LYS A 122 -17.10 -2.49 4.07
C LYS A 122 -17.04 -1.61 5.33
N ILE A 123 -17.06 -0.30 5.17
CA ILE A 123 -17.14 0.65 6.30
C ILE A 123 -18.50 0.55 6.99
N GLU A 124 -19.58 0.45 6.23
CA GLU A 124 -20.94 0.31 6.77
C GLU A 124 -21.11 -0.99 7.59
N ASP A 125 -20.39 -2.05 7.22
CA ASP A 125 -20.40 -3.32 7.94
C ASP A 125 -19.63 -3.28 9.28
N VAL A 126 -18.55 -2.49 9.36
CA VAL A 126 -17.61 -2.51 10.50
C VAL A 126 -17.79 -1.33 11.46
N ALA A 127 -18.16 -0.15 10.95
CA ALA A 127 -18.32 1.06 11.75
C ALA A 127 -19.79 1.30 12.11
N LEU A 128 -20.04 1.94 13.26
CA LEU A 128 -21.38 2.21 13.78
C LEU A 128 -21.60 3.70 14.09
N GLY A 129 -22.87 4.10 14.11
CA GLY A 129 -23.32 5.43 14.52
C GLY A 129 -22.66 6.58 13.76
N ASN A 130 -22.47 7.71 14.45
CA ASN A 130 -21.92 8.94 13.85
C ASN A 130 -20.54 8.75 13.24
N TYR A 131 -19.73 7.81 13.76
CA TYR A 131 -18.41 7.52 13.22
C TYR A 131 -18.52 6.93 11.80
N LYS A 132 -19.40 5.95 11.60
CA LYS A 132 -19.71 5.41 10.27
C LYS A 132 -20.18 6.49 9.32
N ASP A 133 -21.18 7.28 9.74
CA ASP A 133 -21.79 8.31 8.90
C ASP A 133 -20.76 9.38 8.49
N PHE A 134 -19.85 9.71 9.41
CA PHE A 134 -18.73 10.61 9.14
C PHE A 134 -17.76 10.06 8.08
N LEU A 135 -17.30 8.81 8.23
CA LEU A 135 -16.38 8.18 7.28
C LEU A 135 -16.99 8.04 5.88
N VAL A 136 -18.24 7.58 5.81
CA VAL A 136 -18.98 7.43 4.55
C VAL A 136 -19.18 8.79 3.87
N SER A 137 -19.46 9.85 4.64
CA SER A 137 -19.60 11.21 4.10
C SER A 137 -18.30 11.73 3.46
N LEU A 138 -17.14 11.45 4.08
CA LEU A 138 -15.84 11.84 3.52
C LEU A 138 -15.55 11.13 2.20
N ILE A 139 -15.88 9.85 2.10
CA ILE A 139 -15.69 9.05 0.89
C ILE A 139 -16.64 9.49 -0.22
N ARG A 140 -17.92 9.69 0.10
CA ARG A 140 -18.94 10.12 -0.89
C ARG A 140 -18.68 11.50 -1.47
N ARG A 141 -17.97 12.38 -0.75
CA ARG A 141 -17.61 13.71 -1.25
C ARG A 141 -16.66 13.67 -2.46
N VAL A 142 -15.92 12.57 -2.61
CA VAL A 142 -14.82 12.45 -3.59
C VAL A 142 -14.98 11.29 -4.57
N ALA A 143 -16.01 10.46 -4.36
CA ALA A 143 -16.44 9.40 -5.27
C ALA A 143 -17.10 9.97 -6.54
#